data_AF-A0A926ZKV3-F1
#
_entry.id   AF-A0A926ZKV3-F1
#
_cell.length_a   1.000
_cell.length_b   1.000
_cell.length_c   1.000
_cell.angle_alpha   90.00
_cell.angle_beta   90.00
_cell.angle_gamma   90.00
#
_symmetry.space_group_name_H-M   'P 1'
#
loop_
_entity.id
_entity.type
_entity.pdbx_description
1 polymer ?
#
loop_
_entity_poly.entity_id
_entity_poly.type
_entity_poly.pdbx_seq_one_letter_code
_entity_poly.pdbx_strand_id
1 'polypeptide(L)'
;MQPKKQPSLATSRDPEDTIAYKQTPAKRDLMYSREIILDYIRMRMCEEVFHLAIVEQIKGKLKDKFSSTLRSSNLKSGSAGDRPVDEVFDVEHEINVSDKGKNIVLFRIQVLLKKFPTQYTYVTINQIIDCIETFLSPCDRDDVWQPTIEDRIVYIKWDEDAKPIPVLVLEQSDEVPFEQMKGITF
;
A
#
# COMPACT_ATOMS: atom_id res chain seq x y z
N MET A 1 -13.29 -1.18 68.34
CA MET A 1 -13.54 -0.27 67.20
C MET A 1 -13.46 -1.08 65.92
N GLN A 2 -14.58 -1.28 65.22
CA GLN A 2 -14.61 -1.93 63.90
C GLN A 2 -14.51 -0.85 62.81
N PRO A 3 -13.70 -1.02 61.75
CA PRO A 3 -13.77 -0.13 60.60
C PRO A 3 -14.78 -0.62 59.54
N LYS A 4 -15.41 0.39 58.94
CA LYS A 4 -16.63 0.36 58.12
C LYS A 4 -16.47 -0.32 56.76
N LYS A 5 -17.55 -0.97 56.34
CA LYS A 5 -17.83 -1.49 54.99
C LYS A 5 -17.83 -0.33 53.97
N GLN A 6 -17.00 -0.40 52.93
CA GLN A 6 -17.10 0.50 51.77
C GLN A 6 -18.16 0.00 50.76
N PRO A 7 -18.92 0.90 50.12
CA PRO A 7 -19.99 0.54 49.19
C PRO A 7 -19.45 0.26 47.78
N SER A 8 -20.08 -0.71 47.11
CA SER A 8 -19.85 -1.14 45.73
C SER A 8 -20.11 -0.01 44.73
N LEU A 9 -19.10 0.34 43.93
CA LEU A 9 -19.23 1.30 42.84
C LEU A 9 -19.85 0.60 41.61
N ALA A 10 -21.07 1.02 41.29
CA ALA A 10 -21.83 0.55 40.15
C ALA A 10 -21.15 0.93 38.83
N THR A 11 -21.20 -0.01 37.90
CA THR A 11 -20.80 0.09 36.50
C THR A 11 -21.61 1.18 35.77
N SER A 12 -20.97 2.28 35.38
CA SER A 12 -21.46 3.16 34.32
C SER A 12 -20.80 2.72 33.01
N ARG A 13 -21.60 2.18 32.08
CA ARG A 13 -21.16 1.78 30.73
C ARG A 13 -21.61 2.86 29.75
N ASP A 14 -20.73 3.80 29.46
CA ASP A 14 -20.87 4.63 28.27
C ASP A 14 -20.43 3.82 27.04
N PRO A 15 -21.22 3.80 25.95
CA PRO A 15 -20.91 3.00 24.76
C PRO A 15 -19.68 3.50 23.99
N GLU A 16 -19.20 4.72 24.23
CA GLU A 16 -17.98 5.25 23.62
C GLU A 16 -16.69 4.66 24.21
N ASP A 17 -16.72 4.24 25.48
CA ASP A 17 -15.57 3.61 26.13
C ASP A 17 -15.28 2.21 25.55
N THR A 18 -16.29 1.54 24.99
CA THR A 18 -16.16 0.15 24.49
C THR A 18 -15.27 0.04 23.24
N ILE A 19 -15.05 1.14 22.52
CA ILE A 19 -14.20 1.16 21.33
C ILE A 19 -12.71 1.27 21.71
N ALA A 20 -12.39 1.91 22.84
CA ALA A 20 -11.01 2.06 23.32
C ALA A 20 -10.40 0.76 23.88
N TYR A 21 -11.22 -0.21 24.32
CA TYR A 21 -10.75 -1.41 25.04
C TYR A 21 -10.39 -2.64 24.20
N LYS A 22 -10.30 -2.55 22.86
CA LYS A 22 -9.83 -3.68 22.01
C LYS A 22 -8.43 -3.49 21.43
N GLN A 23 -7.60 -2.67 22.05
CA GLN A 23 -6.18 -2.57 21.72
C GLN A 23 -5.36 -3.15 22.87
N THR A 24 -4.87 -4.38 22.70
CA THR A 24 -3.92 -4.98 23.65
C THR A 24 -2.60 -4.21 23.62
N PRO A 25 -1.82 -4.14 24.72
CA PRO A 25 -0.52 -3.47 24.74
C PRO A 25 0.39 -3.89 23.57
N ALA A 26 0.44 -5.18 23.27
CA ALA A 26 1.17 -5.72 22.11
C ALA A 26 0.66 -5.21 20.75
N LYS A 27 -0.65 -4.95 20.61
CA LYS A 27 -1.22 -4.33 19.40
C LYS A 27 -0.78 -2.87 19.28
N ARG A 28 -0.69 -2.13 20.39
CA ARG A 28 -0.20 -0.74 20.41
C ARG A 28 1.28 -0.63 20.09
N ASP A 29 2.12 -1.46 20.68
CA ASP A 29 3.57 -1.49 20.40
C ASP A 29 3.85 -1.77 18.91
N LEU A 30 3.05 -2.67 18.33
CA LEU A 30 3.14 -3.00 16.91
C LEU A 30 2.70 -1.85 16.01
N MET A 31 1.61 -1.14 16.34
CA MET A 31 1.16 0.04 15.60
C MET A 31 2.24 1.14 15.65
N TYR A 32 2.81 1.38 16.83
CA TYR A 32 3.88 2.35 17.02
C TYR A 32 5.14 1.99 16.20
N SER A 33 5.53 0.71 16.18
CA SER A 33 6.67 0.25 15.37
C SER A 33 6.44 0.45 13.86
N ARG A 34 5.19 0.28 13.39
CA ARG A 34 4.83 0.52 11.99
C ARG A 34 4.94 1.99 11.64
N GLU A 35 4.39 2.89 12.47
CA GLU A 35 4.47 4.33 12.25
C GLU A 35 5.93 4.80 12.13
N ILE A 36 6.81 4.29 13.00
CA ILE A 36 8.25 4.57 12.91
C ILE A 36 8.85 4.11 11.58
N ILE A 37 8.51 2.90 11.11
CA ILE A 37 9.01 2.38 9.83
C ILE A 37 8.52 3.25 8.67
N LEU A 38 7.24 3.64 8.68
CA LEU A 38 6.67 4.47 7.63
C LEU A 38 7.28 5.87 7.61
N ASP A 39 7.54 6.46 8.78
CA ASP A 39 8.21 7.75 8.88
C ASP A 39 9.68 7.67 8.46
N TYR A 40 10.36 6.56 8.78
CA TYR A 40 11.70 6.28 8.25
C TYR A 40 11.70 6.22 6.72
N ILE A 41 10.76 5.49 6.11
CA ILE A 41 10.64 5.40 4.65
C ILE A 41 10.42 6.79 4.07
N ARG A 42 9.43 7.55 4.57
CA ARG A 42 9.13 8.92 4.09
C ARG A 42 10.35 9.83 4.16
N MET A 43 11.05 9.84 5.30
CA MET A 43 12.25 10.64 5.48
C MET A 43 13.34 10.25 4.47
N ARG A 44 13.56 8.95 4.28
CA ARG A 44 14.61 8.42 3.39
C ARG A 44 14.28 8.61 1.91
N MET A 45 13.01 8.67 1.53
CA MET A 45 12.57 9.00 0.17
C MET A 45 12.97 10.44 -0.25
N CYS A 46 13.34 11.32 0.67
CA CYS A 46 13.98 12.60 0.32
C CYS A 46 15.43 12.45 -0.18
N GLU A 47 16.10 11.33 0.11
CA GLU A 47 17.49 11.12 -0.26
C GLU A 47 17.57 10.54 -1.67
N GLU A 48 18.23 11.24 -2.59
CA GLU A 48 18.28 10.88 -4.02
C GLU A 48 18.72 9.44 -4.27
N VAL A 49 19.79 8.97 -3.60
CA VAL A 49 20.32 7.61 -3.79
C VAL A 49 19.35 6.55 -3.28
N PHE A 50 18.71 6.79 -2.14
CA PHE A 50 17.73 5.86 -1.58
C PHE A 50 16.48 5.82 -2.45
N HIS A 51 15.97 7.00 -2.82
CA HIS A 51 14.82 7.15 -3.70
C HIS A 51 15.03 6.40 -5.03
N LEU A 52 16.14 6.68 -5.72
CA LEU A 52 16.46 6.03 -6.99
C LEU A 52 16.51 4.50 -6.85
N ALA A 53 17.17 3.98 -5.81
CA ALA A 53 17.27 2.55 -5.56
C ALA A 53 15.89 1.89 -5.36
N ILE A 54 14.99 2.54 -4.63
CA ILE A 54 13.62 2.03 -4.40
C ILE A 54 12.81 2.05 -5.71
N VAL A 55 12.83 3.14 -6.47
CA VAL A 55 12.10 3.26 -7.74
C VAL A 55 12.60 2.24 -8.77
N GLU A 56 13.91 2.07 -8.90
CA GLU A 56 14.51 1.08 -9.81
C GLU A 56 14.15 -0.35 -9.41
N GLN A 57 14.15 -0.66 -8.11
CA GLN A 57 13.76 -1.97 -7.62
C GLN A 57 12.28 -2.26 -7.92
N ILE A 58 11.38 -1.30 -7.67
CA ILE A 58 9.94 -1.43 -7.98
C ILE A 58 9.75 -1.64 -9.48
N LYS A 59 10.42 -0.85 -10.32
CA LYS A 59 10.37 -0.98 -11.79
C LYS A 59 10.80 -2.37 -12.27
N GLY A 60 11.89 -2.90 -11.72
CA GLY A 60 12.37 -4.25 -12.03
C GLY A 60 11.34 -5.33 -11.66
N LYS A 61 10.83 -5.29 -10.43
CA LYS A 61 9.85 -6.27 -9.93
C LYS A 61 8.55 -6.23 -10.74
N LEU A 62 8.03 -5.04 -11.04
CA LEU A 62 6.83 -4.88 -11.87
C LEU A 62 7.03 -5.45 -13.27
N LYS A 63 8.16 -5.14 -13.92
CA LYS A 63 8.48 -5.68 -15.23
C LYS A 63 8.50 -7.21 -15.25
N ASP A 64 9.09 -7.83 -14.22
CA ASP A 64 9.18 -9.28 -14.11
C ASP A 64 7.82 -9.93 -13.88
N LYS A 65 7.01 -9.36 -12.97
CA LYS A 65 5.66 -9.87 -12.67
C LYS A 65 4.71 -9.75 -13.85
N PHE A 66 4.65 -8.57 -14.48
CA PHE A 66 3.76 -8.35 -15.62
C PHE A 66 4.20 -9.16 -16.85
N SER A 67 5.51 -9.29 -17.11
CA SER A 67 6.01 -10.15 -18.19
C SER A 67 5.66 -11.63 -17.97
N SER A 68 5.73 -12.11 -16.72
CA SER A 68 5.37 -13.49 -16.37
C SER A 68 3.88 -13.74 -16.55
N THR A 69 3.04 -12.80 -16.13
CA THR A 69 1.58 -12.91 -16.24
C THR A 69 1.10 -12.83 -17.69
N LEU A 70 1.74 -12.01 -18.54
CA LEU A 70 1.51 -11.99 -19.99
C LEU A 70 1.92 -13.28 -20.70
N ARG A 71 3.07 -13.87 -20.35
CA ARG A 71 3.48 -15.15 -20.95
C ARG A 71 2.53 -16.28 -20.59
N SER A 72 2.00 -16.29 -19.37
CA SER A 72 1.01 -17.28 -18.94
C SER A 72 -0.34 -17.15 -19.67
N SER A 73 -0.74 -15.96 -20.15
CA SER A 73 -2.03 -15.76 -20.82
C SER A 73 -2.04 -16.34 -22.24
N ASN A 74 -0.89 -16.35 -22.93
CA ASN A 74 -0.76 -16.92 -24.27
C ASN A 74 -0.94 -18.46 -24.31
N LEU A 75 -0.89 -19.16 -23.17
CA LEU A 75 -1.11 -20.62 -23.11
C LEU A 75 -2.57 -21.03 -22.88
N LYS A 76 -3.47 -20.11 -22.51
CA LYS A 76 -4.87 -20.43 -22.17
C LYS A 76 -5.83 -19.43 -22.81
N SER A 77 -6.25 -19.72 -24.04
CA SER A 77 -7.54 -19.35 -24.65
C SER A 77 -8.02 -17.88 -24.56
N GLY A 78 -7.95 -17.15 -25.68
CA GLY A 78 -9.02 -16.26 -26.19
C GLY A 78 -9.47 -15.01 -25.42
N SER A 79 -9.10 -14.80 -24.15
CA SER A 79 -9.51 -13.64 -23.36
C SER A 79 -8.33 -13.05 -22.60
N ALA A 80 -7.46 -12.33 -23.32
CA ALA A 80 -6.30 -11.66 -22.73
C ALA A 80 -6.66 -10.38 -21.96
N GLY A 81 -7.88 -9.84 -22.13
CA GLY A 81 -8.26 -8.49 -21.66
C GLY A 81 -9.07 -8.42 -20.35
N ASP A 82 -9.50 -9.55 -19.78
CA ASP A 82 -10.46 -9.54 -18.65
C ASP A 82 -9.93 -10.25 -17.39
N ARG A 83 -8.63 -10.57 -17.34
CA ARG A 83 -8.02 -11.17 -16.14
C ARG A 83 -7.62 -10.07 -15.15
N PRO A 84 -8.00 -10.15 -13.87
CA PRO A 84 -7.46 -9.25 -12.86
C PRO A 84 -5.98 -9.52 -12.59
N VAL A 85 -5.24 -8.46 -12.28
CA VAL A 85 -3.86 -8.50 -11.77
C VAL A 85 -3.92 -8.47 -10.25
N ASP A 86 -3.31 -9.46 -9.61
CA ASP A 86 -3.04 -9.47 -8.18
C ASP A 86 -1.59 -9.91 -8.02
N GLU A 87 -0.70 -8.93 -7.93
CA GLU A 87 0.74 -9.15 -7.83
C GLU A 87 1.28 -8.57 -6.55
N VAL A 88 2.09 -9.39 -5.86
CA VAL A 88 2.72 -9.03 -4.60
C VAL A 88 4.23 -9.22 -4.74
N PHE A 89 4.98 -8.24 -4.25
CA PHE A 89 6.44 -8.29 -4.19
C PHE A 89 7.01 -7.45 -3.05
N ASP A 90 8.19 -7.84 -2.59
CA ASP A 90 8.90 -7.19 -1.50
C ASP A 90 9.85 -6.11 -2.02
N VAL A 91 9.90 -4.98 -1.30
CA VAL A 91 10.86 -3.90 -1.47
C VAL A 91 11.92 -4.07 -0.38
N GLU A 92 13.16 -4.23 -0.80
CA GLU A 92 14.28 -4.61 0.05
C GLU A 92 15.35 -3.52 0.09
N HIS A 93 15.99 -3.37 1.25
CA HIS A 93 17.14 -2.49 1.42
C HIS A 93 18.32 -3.28 1.98
N GLU A 94 19.47 -3.12 1.33
CA GLU A 94 20.72 -3.68 1.82
C GLU A 94 21.22 -2.83 2.98
N ILE A 95 21.42 -3.44 4.14
CA ILE A 95 22.09 -2.79 5.26
C ILE A 95 23.48 -3.39 5.42
N ASN A 96 24.50 -2.54 5.28
CA ASN A 96 25.91 -2.87 5.47
C ASN A 96 26.27 -2.95 6.96
N VAL A 97 25.58 -3.80 7.73
CA VAL A 97 25.86 -3.99 9.18
C VAL A 97 26.97 -5.03 9.41
N SER A 98 27.37 -5.79 8.38
CA SER A 98 28.48 -6.76 8.46
C SER A 98 29.10 -7.03 7.09
N ASP A 99 30.29 -7.69 7.06
CA ASP A 99 30.99 -8.15 5.84
C ASP A 99 30.15 -9.05 4.91
N LYS A 100 28.93 -9.41 5.33
CA LYS A 100 27.91 -10.06 4.52
C LYS A 100 26.69 -9.13 4.53
N GLY A 101 26.58 -8.27 3.52
CA GLY A 101 25.41 -7.42 3.33
C GLY A 101 24.13 -8.24 3.49
N LYS A 102 23.20 -7.76 4.32
CA LYS A 102 21.91 -8.42 4.54
C LYS A 102 20.82 -7.53 3.96
N ASN A 103 20.06 -8.08 3.01
CA ASN A 103 18.83 -7.47 2.55
C ASN A 103 17.76 -7.64 3.61
N ILE A 104 17.15 -6.52 4.02
CA ILE A 104 15.95 -6.51 4.84
C ILE A 104 14.76 -6.08 3.99
N VAL A 105 13.59 -6.66 4.23
CA VAL A 105 12.35 -6.18 3.60
C VAL A 105 11.91 -4.92 4.34
N LEU A 106 11.84 -3.79 3.63
CA LEU A 106 11.33 -2.53 4.17
C LEU A 106 9.80 -2.55 4.22
N PHE A 107 9.19 -2.89 3.09
CA PHE A 107 7.76 -3.02 2.93
C PHE A 107 7.44 -3.91 1.74
N ARG A 108 6.18 -4.25 1.59
CA ARG A 108 5.64 -5.04 0.49
C ARG A 108 4.69 -4.20 -0.33
N ILE A 109 4.64 -4.42 -1.63
CA ILE A 109 3.66 -3.79 -2.51
C ILE A 109 2.70 -4.88 -3.00
N GLN A 110 1.41 -4.58 -2.96
CA GLN A 110 0.36 -5.34 -3.59
C GLN A 110 -0.33 -4.49 -4.65
N VAL A 111 -0.36 -4.99 -5.88
CA VAL A 111 -0.99 -4.34 -7.04
C VAL A 111 -2.23 -5.12 -7.43
N LEU A 112 -3.39 -4.49 -7.26
CA LEU A 112 -4.73 -5.02 -7.57
C LEU A 112 -5.34 -4.25 -8.74
N LEU A 113 -5.19 -4.76 -9.97
CA LEU A 113 -5.84 -4.19 -11.15
C LEU A 113 -7.00 -5.08 -11.58
N LYS A 114 -8.16 -4.49 -11.87
CA LYS A 114 -9.36 -5.27 -12.19
C LYS A 114 -9.33 -5.88 -13.57
N LYS A 115 -8.65 -5.22 -14.50
CA LYS A 115 -8.40 -5.73 -15.84
C LYS A 115 -6.92 -5.69 -16.11
N PHE A 116 -6.44 -6.71 -16.82
CA PHE A 116 -5.10 -6.68 -17.34
C PHE A 116 -5.02 -5.51 -18.33
N PRO A 117 -4.02 -4.62 -18.16
CA PRO A 117 -3.85 -3.48 -19.05
C PRO A 117 -3.88 -3.90 -20.52
N THR A 118 -4.76 -3.27 -21.29
CA THR A 118 -4.81 -3.51 -22.74
C THR A 118 -3.77 -2.66 -23.48
N GLN A 119 -3.21 -1.65 -22.82
CA GLN A 119 -2.13 -0.82 -23.35
C GLN A 119 -0.77 -1.51 -23.27
N TYR A 120 0.23 -0.92 -23.95
CA TYR A 120 1.62 -1.33 -23.86
C TYR A 120 2.04 -1.41 -22.39
N THR A 121 2.40 -2.60 -21.93
CA THR A 121 2.72 -2.92 -20.53
C THR A 121 3.70 -1.93 -19.88
N TYR A 122 4.59 -1.34 -20.67
CA TYR A 122 5.52 -0.31 -20.21
C TYR A 122 4.83 0.98 -19.72
N VAL A 123 3.78 1.44 -20.41
CA VAL A 123 3.02 2.65 -20.04
C VAL A 123 2.35 2.44 -18.70
N THR A 124 1.66 1.30 -18.53
CA THR A 124 1.02 0.97 -17.26
C THR A 124 2.01 0.79 -16.12
N ILE A 125 3.16 0.15 -16.38
CA ILE A 125 4.23 0.02 -15.37
C ILE A 125 4.68 1.40 -14.90
N ASN A 126 4.91 2.35 -15.82
CA ASN A 126 5.31 3.70 -15.43
C ASN A 126 4.21 4.41 -14.65
N GLN A 127 2.93 4.32 -15.06
CA GLN A 127 1.82 4.89 -14.29
C GLN A 127 1.75 4.34 -12.86
N ILE A 128 1.97 3.04 -12.68
CA ILE A 128 2.05 2.41 -11.35
C ILE A 128 3.23 2.96 -10.55
N ILE A 129 4.40 3.11 -11.18
CA ILE A 129 5.60 3.66 -10.53
C ILE A 129 5.33 5.10 -10.10
N ASP A 130 4.86 5.95 -11.00
CA ASP A 130 4.55 7.36 -10.72
C ASP A 130 3.56 7.47 -9.56
N CYS A 131 2.51 6.64 -9.56
CA CYS A 131 1.55 6.56 -8.46
C CYS A 131 2.23 6.19 -7.12
N ILE A 132 3.07 5.16 -7.10
CA ILE A 132 3.74 4.73 -5.86
C ILE A 132 4.76 5.79 -5.41
N GLU A 133 5.50 6.37 -6.35
CA GLU A 133 6.51 7.40 -6.10
C GLU A 133 5.89 8.65 -5.50
N THR A 134 4.83 9.19 -6.13
CA THR A 134 4.09 10.34 -5.60
C THR A 134 3.51 10.05 -4.22
N PHE A 135 2.97 8.85 -3.98
CA PHE A 135 2.44 8.49 -2.66
C PHE A 135 3.52 8.39 -1.57
N LEU A 136 4.71 7.93 -1.93
CA LEU A 136 5.85 7.82 -1.01
C LEU A 136 6.61 9.14 -0.84
N SER A 137 6.41 10.11 -1.74
CA SER A 137 7.01 11.43 -1.70
C SER A 137 6.52 12.21 -0.48
N PRO A 138 7.42 12.65 0.42
CA PRO A 138 7.06 13.48 1.55
C PRO A 138 6.77 14.95 1.14
N CYS A 139 7.17 15.34 -0.07
CA CYS A 139 7.09 16.71 -0.58
C CYS A 139 5.75 17.02 -1.26
N ASP A 140 5.09 16.01 -1.83
CA ASP A 140 3.88 16.18 -2.65
C ASP A 140 2.61 15.88 -1.82
N ARG A 141 2.43 16.62 -0.73
CA ARG A 141 1.18 16.59 0.05
C ARG A 141 0.12 17.46 -0.63
N ASP A 142 -0.17 17.17 -1.89
CA ASP A 142 -1.38 17.67 -2.52
C ASP A 142 -2.55 16.85 -1.95
N ASP A 143 -3.30 17.47 -1.05
CA ASP A 143 -4.51 16.93 -0.41
C ASP A 143 -5.65 16.60 -1.41
N VAL A 144 -5.45 16.93 -2.68
CA VAL A 144 -6.39 16.74 -3.79
C VAL A 144 -5.87 15.76 -4.86
N TRP A 145 -4.72 15.11 -4.65
CA TRP A 145 -4.19 14.18 -5.65
C TRP A 145 -5.02 12.89 -5.73
N GLN A 146 -5.52 12.58 -6.94
CA GLN A 146 -6.25 11.36 -7.25
C GLN A 146 -5.51 10.59 -8.35
N PRO A 147 -4.78 9.51 -8.02
CA PRO A 147 -4.05 8.74 -9.03
C PRO A 147 -4.99 8.01 -9.97
N THR A 148 -4.57 7.87 -11.22
CA THR A 148 -5.27 7.08 -12.23
C THR A 148 -4.32 6.16 -12.98
N ILE A 149 -4.81 4.97 -13.32
CA ILE A 149 -4.14 4.02 -14.22
C ILE A 149 -5.14 3.66 -15.31
N GLU A 150 -4.76 3.88 -16.57
CA GLU A 150 -5.63 3.71 -17.73
C GLU A 150 -7.02 4.38 -17.54
N ASP A 151 -7.02 5.66 -17.13
CA ASP A 151 -8.22 6.48 -16.91
C ASP A 151 -9.19 5.94 -15.84
N ARG A 152 -8.72 5.06 -14.96
CA ARG A 152 -9.49 4.56 -13.81
C ARG A 152 -8.86 5.03 -12.52
N ILE A 153 -9.70 5.40 -11.56
CA ILE A 153 -9.27 5.84 -10.24
C ILE A 153 -8.51 4.70 -9.57
N VAL A 154 -7.41 5.05 -8.92
CA VAL A 154 -6.61 4.14 -8.12
C VAL A 154 -6.59 4.66 -6.69
N TYR A 155 -6.68 3.74 -5.74
CA TYR A 155 -6.51 4.00 -4.33
C TYR A 155 -5.18 3.42 -3.87
N ILE A 156 -4.40 4.23 -3.17
CA ILE A 156 -3.12 3.82 -2.60
C ILE A 156 -3.20 4.02 -1.11
N LYS A 157 -2.95 2.96 -0.34
CA LYS A 157 -2.96 3.02 1.11
C LYS A 157 -2.04 1.98 1.72
N TRP A 158 -1.54 2.29 2.91
CA TRP A 158 -0.92 1.27 3.74
C TRP A 158 -1.99 0.40 4.38
N ASP A 159 -1.89 -0.92 4.23
CA ASP A 159 -2.71 -1.88 4.97
C ASP A 159 -2.41 -1.74 6.47
N GLU A 160 -3.46 -1.55 7.27
CA GLU A 160 -3.38 -1.37 8.72
C GLU A 160 -3.34 -2.72 9.47
N ASP A 161 -3.82 -3.78 8.83
CA ASP A 161 -3.89 -5.13 9.39
C ASP A 161 -2.65 -5.98 9.02
N ALA A 162 -1.91 -5.57 7.98
CA ALA A 162 -0.69 -6.23 7.55
C ALA A 162 0.40 -6.27 8.63
N LYS A 163 0.84 -7.48 8.98
CA LYS A 163 1.86 -7.77 10.00
C LYS A 163 2.71 -8.95 9.55
N PRO A 164 4.03 -8.97 9.85
CA PRO A 164 4.81 -7.94 10.54
C PRO A 164 5.38 -6.84 9.62
N ILE A 165 5.32 -7.03 8.30
CA ILE A 165 5.88 -6.11 7.30
C ILE A 165 4.76 -5.20 6.78
N PRO A 166 4.96 -3.87 6.70
CA PRO A 166 3.97 -2.98 6.11
C PRO A 166 3.66 -3.36 4.66
N VAL A 167 2.39 -3.34 4.27
CA VAL A 167 1.95 -3.59 2.90
C VAL A 167 1.36 -2.31 2.33
N LEU A 168 1.92 -1.84 1.22
CA LEU A 168 1.36 -0.78 0.38
C LEU A 168 0.43 -1.42 -0.64
N VAL A 169 -0.86 -1.12 -0.53
CA VAL A 169 -1.88 -1.62 -1.45
C VAL A 169 -2.17 -0.53 -2.47
N LEU A 170 -1.98 -0.86 -3.75
CA LEU A 170 -2.44 -0.09 -4.89
C LEU A 170 -3.61 -0.84 -5.53
N GLU A 171 -4.80 -0.26 -5.48
CA GLU A 171 -6.04 -0.91 -5.91
C GLU A 171 -6.81 -0.04 -6.90
N GLN A 172 -7.18 -0.63 -8.03
CA GLN A 172 -7.98 0.04 -9.04
C GLN A 172 -9.48 0.03 -8.66
N SER A 173 -10.12 1.19 -8.68
CA SER A 173 -11.55 1.36 -8.39
C SER A 173 -12.45 0.78 -9.49
N ASP A 174 -13.72 0.52 -9.14
CA ASP A 174 -14.80 0.34 -10.13
C ASP A 174 -15.30 1.69 -10.68
N GLU A 175 -14.98 2.79 -10.00
CA GLU A 175 -15.41 4.13 -10.35
C GLU A 175 -14.49 4.73 -11.42
N VAL A 176 -15.09 5.32 -12.46
CA VAL A 176 -14.39 6.12 -13.46
C VAL A 176 -14.35 7.60 -13.02
N PRO A 177 -13.27 8.36 -13.31
CA PRO A 177 -13.18 9.77 -12.96
C PRO A 177 -14.38 10.58 -13.45
N PHE A 178 -14.85 11.51 -12.62
CA PHE A 178 -16.06 12.32 -12.85
C PHE A 178 -16.09 13.07 -14.20
N GLU A 179 -14.94 13.32 -14.83
CA GLU A 179 -14.87 13.98 -16.15
C GLU A 179 -15.51 13.19 -17.29
N GLN A 180 -15.67 11.87 -17.16
CA GLN A 180 -16.36 11.05 -18.17
C GLN A 180 -17.90 11.08 -18.04
N MET A 181 -18.46 11.60 -16.93
CA MET A 181 -19.92 11.69 -16.75
C MET A 181 -20.56 12.91 -17.45
N LYS A 182 -19.78 13.88 -17.94
CA LYS A 182 -20.32 15.05 -18.66
C LYS A 182 -20.69 14.77 -20.13
N GLY A 183 -20.48 13.56 -20.62
CA GLY A 183 -20.82 13.16 -21.99
C GLY A 183 -22.19 12.49 -22.18
N ILE A 184 -22.92 12.20 -21.11
CA ILE A 184 -24.23 11.54 -21.18
C ILE A 184 -25.32 12.59 -20.99
N THR A 185 -25.65 13.28 -22.08
CA THR A 185 -26.86 14.11 -22.18
C THR A 185 -28.07 13.18 -22.27
N PHE A 186 -29.04 13.32 -21.36
CA PHE A 186 -30.38 12.74 -21.49
C PHE A 186 -31.23 13.56 -22.47
#